data_AF-A0A1D6HSK3-F1
#
_entry.id   AF-A0A1D6HSK3-F1
#
_cell.length_a   1.000
_cell.length_b   1.000
_cell.length_c   1.000
_cell.angle_alpha   90.00
_cell.angle_beta   90.00
_cell.angle_gamma   90.00
#
_symmetry.space_group_name_H-M   'P 1'
#
loop_
_entity.id
_entity.type
_entity.pdbx_description
1 polymer ?
#
loop_
_entity_poly.entity_id
_entity_poly.type
_entity_poly.pdbx_seq_one_letter_code
_entity_poly.pdbx_strand_id
1 'polypeptide(L)'
;MSAAPPRRVVICGGGVVGACTAYFLATHGEVYICGMSKDENPPDDPATITGEPDSIAMLHKIAGKVSSQLKKEEGAEVVAEQACYLPCTADGLPVIGEIPGVKGCYVATGHSCWGILNGPATGAALAELILDGKAKIVDLEPFSPARFLKRRSRRGV
;
A
#
# COMPACT_ATOMS: atom_id res chain seq x y z
N MET A 1 0.68 -25.25 37.21
CA MET A 1 0.94 -24.81 35.83
C MET A 1 0.18 -23.51 35.62
N SER A 2 0.85 -22.41 35.28
CA SER A 2 0.14 -21.14 34.99
C SER A 2 -0.21 -21.10 33.51
N ALA A 3 -1.46 -20.76 33.18
CA ALA A 3 -1.89 -20.65 31.78
C ALA A 3 -1.20 -19.44 31.12
N ALA A 4 -0.73 -19.62 29.88
CA ALA A 4 -0.19 -18.51 29.09
C ALA A 4 -1.32 -17.48 28.82
N PRO A 5 -1.03 -16.17 28.85
CA PRO A 5 -2.03 -15.15 28.55
C PRO A 5 -2.55 -15.28 27.11
N PRO A 6 -3.82 -14.91 26.85
CA PRO A 6 -4.40 -14.98 25.51
C PRO A 6 -3.61 -14.11 24.52
N ARG A 7 -3.31 -14.68 23.35
CA ARG A 7 -2.52 -14.06 22.29
C ARG A 7 -3.46 -13.32 21.32
N ARG A 8 -3.37 -11.99 21.32
CA ARG A 8 -4.15 -11.11 20.45
C ARG A 8 -3.44 -10.98 19.10
N VAL A 9 -4.09 -11.35 18.00
CA VAL A 9 -3.50 -11.24 16.65
C VAL A 9 -4.20 -10.10 15.89
N VAL A 10 -3.60 -8.92 15.92
CA VAL A 10 -4.07 -7.79 15.11
C VAL A 10 -3.73 -8.02 13.64
N ILE A 11 -4.69 -8.62 12.93
CA ILE A 11 -4.81 -8.43 11.49
C ILE A 11 -5.29 -6.98 11.31
N CYS A 12 -4.49 -6.16 10.64
CA CYS A 12 -4.92 -4.84 10.20
C CYS A 12 -4.63 -4.70 8.71
N GLY A 13 -5.59 -4.14 7.97
CA GLY A 13 -5.41 -3.72 6.58
C GLY A 13 -5.07 -4.83 5.59
N GLY A 14 -6.10 -5.53 5.11
CA GLY A 14 -6.06 -6.23 3.82
C GLY A 14 -6.06 -5.22 2.67
N GLY A 15 -5.00 -4.41 2.57
CA GLY A 15 -4.78 -3.44 1.49
C GLY A 15 -4.43 -4.12 0.18
N VAL A 16 -5.40 -4.87 -0.37
CA VAL A 16 -5.33 -5.52 -1.68
C VAL A 16 -3.98 -6.26 -1.88
N VAL A 17 -3.20 -6.05 -2.96
CA VAL A 17 -1.90 -6.65 -3.36
C VAL A 17 -1.74 -8.19 -3.29
N GLY A 18 -1.44 -8.84 -4.43
CA GLY A 18 -1.34 -10.31 -4.64
C GLY A 18 -0.58 -11.08 -3.56
N ALA A 19 -0.93 -12.36 -3.30
CA ALA A 19 -0.54 -13.21 -2.15
C ALA A 19 0.95 -13.26 -1.76
N CYS A 20 1.44 -12.13 -1.31
CA CYS A 20 2.67 -11.89 -0.61
C CYS A 20 2.21 -11.62 0.81
N THR A 21 2.14 -12.67 1.64
CA THR A 21 1.70 -12.49 3.02
C THR A 21 2.78 -11.73 3.78
N ALA A 22 2.66 -10.41 3.78
CA ALA A 22 3.58 -9.49 4.40
C ALA A 22 3.40 -9.53 5.92
N TYR A 23 4.09 -10.47 6.56
CA TYR A 23 4.08 -10.65 8.00
C TYR A 23 4.85 -9.53 8.69
N PHE A 24 4.16 -8.44 9.04
CA PHE A 24 4.70 -7.47 9.99
C PHE A 24 4.59 -8.08 11.40
N LEU A 25 5.69 -8.62 11.90
CA LEU A 25 5.81 -9.12 13.27
C LEU A 25 5.98 -7.93 14.22
N ALA A 26 4.92 -7.57 14.94
CA ALA A 26 5.03 -6.58 16.00
C ALA A 26 5.63 -7.20 17.27
N THR A 27 6.35 -6.41 18.05
CA THR A 27 6.97 -6.82 19.35
C THR A 27 5.97 -7.28 20.40
N HIS A 28 4.66 -7.19 20.13
CA HIS A 28 3.57 -7.52 21.05
C HIS A 28 2.81 -8.80 20.68
N GLY A 29 3.28 -9.56 19.68
CA GLY A 29 2.66 -10.83 19.25
C GLY A 29 1.54 -10.67 18.22
N GLU A 30 1.39 -9.46 17.67
CA GLU A 30 0.44 -9.14 16.61
C GLU A 30 1.06 -9.41 15.23
N VAL A 31 0.23 -9.86 14.29
CA VAL A 31 0.66 -10.28 12.96
C VAL A 31 -0.31 -9.75 11.91
N TYR A 32 0.21 -8.85 11.08
CA TYR A 32 -0.52 -8.20 10.00
C TYR A 32 -0.48 -9.10 8.75
N ILE A 33 -1.56 -9.12 7.98
CA ILE A 33 -1.79 -10.09 6.89
C ILE A 33 -2.50 -9.35 5.74
N CYS A 34 -1.79 -9.12 4.64
CA CYS A 34 -2.28 -8.39 3.46
C CYS A 34 -2.65 -9.33 2.28
N GLY A 35 -3.50 -8.82 1.37
CA GLY A 35 -4.49 -9.52 0.55
C GLY A 35 -4.07 -10.17 -0.78
N MET A 36 -4.90 -9.88 -1.79
CA MET A 36 -4.63 -9.96 -3.22
C MET A 36 -5.14 -8.66 -3.87
N SER A 37 -4.47 -8.10 -4.89
CA SER A 37 -4.94 -6.85 -5.53
C SER A 37 -6.00 -7.10 -6.57
N LYS A 38 -6.99 -6.20 -6.61
CA LYS A 38 -7.93 -6.06 -7.72
C LYS A 38 -7.77 -4.66 -8.30
N ASP A 39 -7.85 -4.56 -9.64
CA ASP A 39 -7.86 -3.29 -10.35
C ASP A 39 -9.32 -2.86 -10.47
N GLU A 40 -9.74 -1.96 -9.58
CA GLU A 40 -11.11 -1.50 -9.43
C GLU A 40 -11.10 0.02 -9.24
N ASN A 41 -12.13 0.71 -9.74
CA ASN A 41 -12.28 2.15 -9.50
C ASN A 41 -12.62 2.38 -8.02
N PRO A 42 -11.99 3.36 -7.35
CA PRO A 42 -12.36 3.72 -5.99
C PRO A 42 -13.81 4.24 -5.95
N PRO A 43 -14.57 3.98 -4.86
CA PRO A 43 -15.87 4.58 -4.65
C PRO A 43 -15.75 6.09 -4.39
N ASP A 44 -16.82 6.84 -4.66
CA ASP A 44 -16.88 8.28 -4.38
C ASP A 44 -16.72 8.60 -2.87
N ASP A 45 -17.26 7.72 -2.01
CA ASP A 45 -17.12 7.83 -0.55
C ASP A 45 -16.21 6.72 0.01
N PRO A 46 -15.01 7.06 0.54
CA PRO A 46 -14.11 6.07 1.12
C PRO A 46 -14.65 5.41 2.40
N ALA A 47 -15.67 5.97 3.07
CA ALA A 47 -16.30 5.32 4.22
C ALA A 47 -17.11 4.06 3.84
N THR A 48 -17.41 3.88 2.55
CA THR A 48 -18.10 2.68 2.03
C THR A 48 -17.16 1.48 1.79
N ILE A 49 -15.85 1.68 1.91
CA ILE A 49 -14.86 0.62 1.68
C ILE A 49 -14.97 -0.43 2.79
N THR A 50 -15.23 -1.67 2.39
CA THR A 50 -15.39 -2.83 3.29
C THR A 50 -14.52 -3.98 2.85
N GLY A 51 -14.20 -4.88 3.78
CA GLY A 51 -13.42 -6.08 3.49
C GLY A 51 -14.24 -7.10 2.67
N GLU A 52 -13.64 -7.64 1.62
CA GLU A 52 -14.28 -8.62 0.74
C GLU A 52 -14.21 -10.03 1.37
N PRO A 53 -15.35 -10.68 1.71
CA PRO A 53 -15.38 -11.88 2.56
C PRO A 53 -14.59 -13.09 2.05
N ASP A 54 -14.61 -13.37 0.74
CA ASP A 54 -13.90 -14.51 0.16
C ASP A 54 -12.38 -14.24 0.15
N SER A 55 -11.98 -12.99 -0.13
CA SER A 55 -10.58 -12.57 0.01
C SER A 55 -10.07 -12.70 1.46
N ILE A 56 -10.88 -12.30 2.45
CA ILE A 56 -10.57 -12.46 3.88
C ILE A 56 -10.46 -13.95 4.26
N ALA A 57 -11.44 -14.77 3.85
CA ALA A 57 -11.43 -16.21 4.10
C ALA A 57 -10.20 -16.89 3.47
N MET A 58 -9.79 -16.46 2.27
CA MET A 58 -8.58 -16.93 1.61
C MET A 58 -7.31 -16.52 2.37
N LEU A 59 -7.26 -15.31 2.95
CA LEU A 59 -6.13 -14.88 3.79
C LEU A 59 -5.96 -15.74 5.03
N HIS A 60 -7.04 -15.99 5.79
CA HIS A 60 -7.01 -16.90 6.94
C HIS A 60 -6.50 -18.30 6.54
N LYS A 61 -6.96 -18.81 5.40
CA LYS A 61 -6.55 -20.11 4.84
C LYS A 61 -5.08 -20.15 4.41
N ILE A 62 -4.53 -19.06 3.87
CA ILE A 62 -3.10 -18.97 3.53
C ILE A 62 -2.27 -18.84 4.81
N ALA A 63 -2.66 -17.98 5.74
CA ALA A 63 -1.97 -17.75 7.01
C ALA A 63 -1.79 -19.07 7.80
N GLY A 64 -2.88 -19.83 7.96
CA GLY A 64 -2.87 -21.14 8.62
C GLY A 64 -2.08 -22.24 7.89
N LYS A 65 -1.69 -22.03 6.62
CA LYS A 65 -0.74 -22.90 5.90
C LYS A 65 0.71 -22.49 6.11
N VAL A 66 1.00 -21.20 6.27
CA VAL A 66 2.36 -20.71 6.55
C VAL A 66 2.76 -20.99 8.00
N SER A 67 1.84 -20.84 8.94
CA SER A 67 2.07 -21.16 10.35
C SER A 67 0.80 -21.69 11.02
N SER A 68 0.93 -22.79 11.76
CA SER A 68 -0.17 -23.28 12.60
C SER A 68 -0.60 -22.25 13.65
N GLN A 69 0.33 -21.42 14.14
CA GLN A 69 0.04 -20.40 15.16
C GLN A 69 -0.90 -19.28 14.69
N LEU A 70 -1.17 -19.20 13.38
CA LEU A 70 -2.10 -18.23 12.78
C LEU A 70 -3.50 -18.81 12.53
N LYS A 71 -3.73 -20.07 12.91
CA LYS A 71 -5.05 -20.71 12.82
C LYS A 71 -5.93 -20.26 13.99
N LYS A 72 -7.20 -19.95 13.72
CA LYS A 72 -8.18 -19.59 14.75
C LYS A 72 -8.39 -20.75 15.73
N GLU A 73 -8.30 -21.98 15.25
CA GLU A 73 -8.40 -23.23 16.02
C GLU A 73 -7.25 -23.42 17.03
N GLU A 74 -6.07 -22.85 16.74
CA GLU A 74 -4.88 -22.90 17.61
C GLU A 74 -4.81 -21.67 18.55
N GLY A 75 -5.88 -20.85 18.59
CA GLY A 75 -6.02 -19.70 19.48
C GLY A 75 -5.63 -18.35 18.89
N ALA A 76 -5.50 -18.20 17.57
CA ALA A 76 -5.32 -16.90 16.93
C ALA A 76 -6.63 -16.09 16.92
N GLU A 77 -6.68 -15.01 17.71
CA GLU A 77 -7.80 -14.06 17.75
C GLU A 77 -7.67 -13.00 16.64
N VAL A 78 -8.72 -12.77 15.85
CA VAL A 78 -8.73 -11.71 14.83
C VAL A 78 -9.24 -10.40 15.44
N VAL A 79 -8.37 -9.38 15.51
CA VAL A 79 -8.76 -8.07 16.09
C VAL A 79 -9.40 -7.12 15.08
N ALA A 80 -9.07 -7.19 13.79
CA ALA A 80 -9.76 -6.42 12.74
C ALA A 80 -9.71 -7.10 11.36
N GLU A 81 -10.64 -6.73 10.48
CA GLU A 81 -10.69 -7.13 9.07
C GLU A 81 -11.11 -5.88 8.26
N GLN A 82 -10.27 -5.45 7.31
CA GLN A 82 -10.41 -4.17 6.62
C GLN A 82 -9.81 -4.24 5.20
N ALA A 83 -10.28 -3.37 4.30
CA ALA A 83 -9.70 -3.13 2.99
C ALA A 83 -9.42 -1.62 2.79
N CYS A 84 -8.55 -1.29 1.84
CA CYS A 84 -8.29 0.09 1.41
C CYS A 84 -7.84 0.11 -0.05
N TYR A 85 -8.04 1.24 -0.72
CA TYR A 85 -7.47 1.46 -2.06
C TYR A 85 -6.02 1.96 -1.93
N LEU A 86 -5.18 1.51 -2.86
CA LEU A 86 -3.79 1.94 -3.00
C LEU A 86 -3.60 2.59 -4.38
N PRO A 87 -3.06 3.82 -4.45
CA PRO A 87 -2.78 4.45 -5.73
C PRO A 87 -1.72 3.67 -6.52
N CYS A 88 -2.09 3.25 -7.72
CA CYS A 88 -1.20 2.68 -8.73
C CYS A 88 -1.16 3.56 -9.97
N THR A 89 -0.02 3.55 -10.66
CA THR A 89 0.17 4.17 -11.97
C THR A 89 0.15 3.11 -13.07
N ALA A 90 -0.18 3.52 -14.29
CA ALA A 90 -0.18 2.64 -15.45
C ALA A 90 1.20 2.07 -15.83
N ASP A 91 2.29 2.64 -15.30
CA ASP A 91 3.67 2.17 -15.49
C ASP A 91 4.28 1.54 -14.22
N GLY A 92 3.51 1.42 -13.13
CA GLY A 92 3.96 0.82 -11.86
C GLY A 92 5.00 1.64 -11.08
N LEU A 93 5.36 2.84 -11.54
CA LEU A 93 6.31 3.72 -10.86
C LEU A 93 5.59 4.85 -10.12
N PRO A 94 6.06 5.31 -8.95
CA PRO A 94 5.53 6.50 -8.28
C PRO A 94 5.47 7.73 -9.19
N VAL A 95 4.55 8.65 -8.91
CA VAL A 95 4.53 10.01 -9.47
C VAL A 95 4.97 10.97 -8.40
N ILE A 96 6.15 11.55 -8.56
CA ILE A 96 6.80 12.44 -7.58
C ILE A 96 7.35 13.64 -8.34
N GLY A 97 6.90 14.85 -8.02
CA GLY A 97 7.43 16.09 -8.60
C GLY A 97 6.40 17.22 -8.74
N GLU A 98 6.82 18.32 -9.36
CA GLU A 98 5.95 19.45 -9.70
C GLU A 98 4.99 19.07 -10.86
N ILE A 99 3.72 19.45 -10.76
CA ILE A 99 2.71 19.25 -11.80
C ILE A 99 3.00 20.19 -12.97
N PRO A 100 3.29 19.66 -14.19
CA PRO A 100 3.64 20.51 -15.31
C PRO A 100 2.51 21.46 -15.69
N GLY A 101 2.84 22.75 -15.82
CA GLY A 101 1.89 23.82 -16.11
C GLY A 101 1.19 24.41 -14.88
N VAL A 102 1.40 23.88 -13.67
CA VAL A 102 0.82 24.41 -12.42
C VAL A 102 1.93 24.69 -11.41
N LYS A 103 2.51 25.90 -11.50
CA LYS A 103 3.63 26.33 -10.65
C LYS A 103 3.30 26.20 -9.16
N GLY A 104 4.19 25.56 -8.40
CA GLY A 104 4.06 25.37 -6.96
C GLY A 104 3.09 24.26 -6.54
N CYS A 105 2.50 23.52 -7.50
CA CYS A 105 1.68 22.34 -7.22
C CYS A 105 2.54 21.09 -7.36
N TYR A 106 2.61 20.27 -6.31
CA TYR A 106 3.45 19.07 -6.26
C TYR A 106 2.60 17.84 -5.97
N VAL A 107 3.05 16.68 -6.47
CA VAL A 107 2.44 15.37 -6.18
C VAL A 107 3.50 14.39 -5.70
N ALA A 108 3.08 13.48 -4.82
CA ALA A 108 3.81 12.28 -4.41
C ALA A 108 2.78 11.16 -4.19
N THR A 109 2.59 10.31 -5.19
CA THR A 109 1.56 9.25 -5.18
C THR A 109 1.98 8.06 -6.05
N GLY A 110 1.14 7.03 -6.16
CA GLY A 110 1.37 5.91 -7.08
C GLY A 110 2.32 4.82 -6.55
N HIS A 111 2.67 4.86 -5.27
CA HIS A 111 3.65 3.95 -4.65
C HIS A 111 3.18 2.50 -4.47
N SER A 112 1.90 2.18 -4.77
CA SER A 112 1.33 0.84 -4.56
C SER A 112 1.57 0.33 -3.13
N CYS A 113 1.88 -0.97 -2.93
CA CYS A 113 2.26 -1.53 -1.62
C CYS A 113 3.54 -0.94 -0.99
N TRP A 114 4.35 -0.20 -1.74
CA TRP A 114 5.62 0.34 -1.24
C TRP A 114 5.48 1.72 -0.58
N GLY A 115 4.27 2.28 -0.49
CA GLY A 115 4.03 3.62 0.05
C GLY A 115 4.53 3.84 1.48
N ILE A 116 4.30 2.88 2.39
CA ILE A 116 4.75 2.98 3.79
C ILE A 116 6.28 2.95 3.88
N LEU A 117 6.93 2.06 3.12
CA LEU A 117 8.39 1.91 3.09
C LEU A 117 9.09 3.13 2.48
N ASN A 118 8.57 3.61 1.34
CA ASN A 118 9.19 4.67 0.55
C ASN A 118 8.77 6.09 0.99
N GLY A 119 7.77 6.21 1.88
CA GLY A 119 7.22 7.48 2.37
C GLY A 119 8.28 8.43 2.92
N PRO A 120 9.17 8.01 3.86
CA PRO A 120 10.21 8.88 4.42
C PRO A 120 11.17 9.44 3.37
N ALA A 121 11.66 8.58 2.46
CA ALA A 121 12.57 9.00 1.38
C ALA A 121 11.87 9.92 0.38
N THR A 122 10.61 9.61 0.03
CA THR A 122 9.78 10.44 -0.86
C THR A 122 9.54 11.83 -0.27
N GLY A 123 9.17 11.91 1.01
CA GLY A 123 8.92 13.18 1.70
C GLY A 123 10.17 14.04 1.79
N ALA A 124 11.32 13.45 2.12
CA ALA A 124 12.60 14.17 2.15
C ALA A 124 13.00 14.70 0.77
N ALA A 125 12.93 13.86 -0.28
CA ALA A 125 13.25 14.26 -1.64
C ALA A 125 12.31 15.33 -2.20
N LEU A 126 11.02 15.26 -1.87
CA LEU A 126 10.04 16.28 -2.26
C LEU A 126 10.27 17.60 -1.52
N ALA A 127 10.67 17.57 -0.25
CA ALA A 127 11.04 18.78 0.48
C ALA A 127 12.28 19.47 -0.11
N GLU A 128 13.31 18.71 -0.50
CA GLU A 128 14.46 19.24 -1.24
C GLU A 128 14.04 19.85 -2.59
N LEU A 129 13.16 19.17 -3.34
CA LEU A 129 12.65 19.69 -4.61
C LEU A 129 11.90 21.02 -4.42
N ILE A 130 11.07 21.14 -3.38
CA ILE A 130 10.28 22.35 -3.08
C ILE A 130 11.17 23.52 -2.63
N LEU A 131 12.18 23.26 -1.78
CA LEU A 131 13.01 24.30 -1.16
C LEU A 131 14.20 24.71 -2.03
N ASP A 132 14.90 23.74 -2.64
CA ASP A 132 16.14 23.95 -3.38
C ASP A 132 15.95 23.88 -4.91
N GLY A 133 14.74 23.55 -5.38
CA GLY A 133 14.43 23.35 -6.80
C GLY A 133 14.97 22.03 -7.38
N LYS A 134 15.57 21.16 -6.56
CA LYS A 134 16.04 19.82 -6.95
C LYS A 134 16.20 18.89 -5.74
N ALA A 135 15.85 17.62 -5.91
CA ALA A 135 16.22 16.57 -4.96
C ALA A 135 17.72 16.24 -5.07
N LYS A 136 18.34 15.87 -3.95
CA LYS A 136 19.74 15.46 -3.83
C LYS A 136 19.87 14.05 -3.27
N ILE A 137 18.94 13.65 -2.38
CA ILE A 137 18.89 12.32 -1.76
C ILE A 137 18.63 11.22 -2.80
N VAL A 138 17.82 11.50 -3.81
CA VAL A 138 17.45 10.57 -4.89
C VAL A 138 17.13 11.35 -6.17
N ASP A 139 17.43 10.78 -7.32
CA ASP A 139 16.97 11.32 -8.61
C ASP A 139 15.46 11.09 -8.76
N LEU A 140 14.72 12.19 -8.91
CA LEU A 140 13.26 12.18 -9.08
C LEU A 140 12.82 12.18 -10.56
N GLU A 141 13.70 12.38 -11.53
CA GLU A 141 13.29 12.50 -12.93
C GLU A 141 12.55 11.26 -13.49
N PRO A 142 12.92 10.01 -13.14
CA PRO A 142 12.13 8.82 -13.52
C PRO A 142 10.68 8.85 -12.98
N PHE A 143 10.45 9.56 -11.87
CA PHE A 143 9.16 9.67 -11.19
C PHE A 143 8.40 10.96 -11.56
N SER A 144 9.00 11.83 -12.38
CA SER A 144 8.42 13.12 -12.79
C SER A 144 7.01 12.95 -13.40
N PRO A 145 6.01 13.78 -13.02
CA PRO A 145 4.69 13.72 -13.64
C PRO A 145 4.71 14.04 -15.14
N ALA A 146 5.74 14.77 -15.61
CA ALA A 146 5.92 15.12 -17.01
C ALA A 146 6.08 13.91 -17.94
N ARG A 147 6.47 12.74 -17.41
CA ARG A 147 6.65 11.51 -18.21
C ARG A 147 5.38 11.06 -18.94
N PHE A 148 4.21 11.31 -18.36
CA PHE A 148 2.91 10.95 -18.95
C PHE A 148 2.47 11.90 -20.09
N LEU A 149 3.05 13.10 -20.20
CA LEU A 149 2.65 14.09 -21.20
C LEU A 149 3.15 13.78 -22.61
N LYS A 150 4.10 12.84 -22.77
CA LYS A 150 4.71 12.51 -24.07
C LYS A 150 3.83 11.64 -25.01
N ARG A 151 2.61 11.23 -24.61
CA ARG A 151 1.68 10.47 -25.47
C ARG A 151 0.60 11.33 -26.15
N ARG A 152 1.03 12.17 -27.11
CA ARG A 152 0.18 12.61 -28.24
C ARG A 152 0.81 12.20 -29.58
N SER A 153 0.85 10.89 -29.84
CA SER A 153 0.91 10.45 -31.24
C SER A 153 -0.38 10.92 -31.92
N ARG A 154 -0.23 11.74 -32.96
CA ARG A 154 -1.37 12.20 -33.76
C ARG A 154 -2.03 10.97 -34.39
N ARG A 155 -3.22 10.59 -33.92
CA ARG A 155 -4.15 9.85 -34.78
C ARG A 155 -4.61 10.83 -35.85
N GLY A 156 -3.94 10.77 -37.00
CA GLY A 156 -4.42 11.38 -38.23
C GLY A 156 -5.72 10.71 -38.66
N VAL A 157 -6.47 11.44 -39.48
CA VAL A 157 -7.71 11.01 -40.15
C VAL A 157 -7.49 9.76 -40.97
#